data_AF-A0A936K6S9-F1
#
_entry.id   AF-A0A936K6S9-F1
#
_cell.length_a   1.000
_cell.length_b   1.000
_cell.length_c   1.000
_cell.angle_alpha   90.00
_cell.angle_beta   90.00
_cell.angle_gamma   90.00
#
_symmetry.space_group_name_H-M   'P 1'
#
loop_
_entity.id
_entity.type
_entity.pdbx_description
1 polymer ?
#
loop_
_entity_poly.entity_id
_entity_poly.type
_entity_poly.pdbx_seq_one_letter_code
_entity_poly.pdbx_strand_id
1 'polypeptide(L)'
;MVLIFFEMMGARALGALDLIGDFAVLAGRTFMAVFRRPFDGKNLLNQFQSVGVNSVPVVVLTNMAVSMVFAVQLAFGFRQFQAEGLASQVEGLAMMRELGPVITGLMLSGRIGSAMAAELGTMQVTEQIDALECLATDPIQYYSCRGSSRPW
;
A
#
# COMPACT_ATOMS: atom_id res chain seq x y z
N MET A 1 -40.77 13.71 2.85
CA MET A 1 -39.52 13.68 3.64
C MET A 1 -38.95 12.26 3.77
N VAL A 2 -39.74 11.27 4.24
CA VAL A 2 -39.28 9.87 4.37
C VAL A 2 -38.93 9.22 3.02
N LEU A 3 -39.72 9.42 1.96
CA LEU A 3 -39.43 8.86 0.63
C LEU A 3 -38.14 9.42 0.00
N ILE A 4 -37.90 10.72 0.15
CA ILE A 4 -36.67 11.39 -0.34
C ILE A 4 -35.43 10.84 0.37
N PHE A 5 -35.56 10.53 1.67
CA PHE A 5 -34.47 9.90 2.43
C PHE A 5 -34.12 8.50 1.90
N PHE A 6 -35.12 7.67 1.60
CA PHE A 6 -34.92 6.35 0.99
C PHE A 6 -34.33 6.44 -0.43
N GLU A 7 -34.77 7.39 -1.24
CA GLU A 7 -34.26 7.60 -2.59
C GLU A 7 -32.79 8.05 -2.60
N MET A 8 -32.42 8.99 -1.71
CA MET A 8 -31.02 9.39 -1.54
C MET A 8 -30.13 8.27 -1.02
N MET A 9 -30.63 7.44 -0.10
CA MET A 9 -29.89 6.26 0.36
C MET A 9 -29.71 5.23 -0.74
N GLY A 10 -30.76 4.96 -1.52
CA GLY A 10 -30.72 4.06 -2.67
C GLY A 10 -29.72 4.52 -3.73
N ALA A 11 -29.78 5.80 -4.12
CA ALA A 11 -28.86 6.36 -5.11
C ALA A 11 -27.39 6.33 -4.64
N ARG A 12 -27.12 6.60 -3.36
CA ARG A 12 -25.77 6.49 -2.80
C ARG A 12 -25.27 5.06 -2.72
N ALA A 13 -26.15 4.12 -2.36
CA ALA A 13 -25.79 2.70 -2.30
C ALA A 13 -25.45 2.16 -3.69
N LEU A 14 -26.27 2.49 -4.70
CA LEU A 14 -26.01 2.09 -6.09
C LEU A 14 -24.73 2.73 -6.62
N GLY A 15 -24.54 4.04 -6.41
CA GLY A 15 -23.30 4.71 -6.82
C GLY A 15 -22.04 4.14 -6.15
N ALA A 16 -22.13 3.73 -4.88
CA ALA A 16 -21.01 3.06 -4.21
C ALA A 16 -20.72 1.67 -4.80
N LEU A 17 -21.76 0.92 -5.17
CA LEU A 17 -21.60 -0.38 -5.83
C LEU A 17 -20.98 -0.25 -7.21
N ASP A 18 -21.39 0.75 -8.00
CA ASP A 18 -20.81 1.00 -9.32
C ASP A 18 -19.31 1.35 -9.21
N LEU A 19 -18.95 2.24 -8.27
CA LEU A 19 -17.54 2.59 -8.03
C LEU A 19 -16.69 1.38 -7.61
N ILE A 20 -17.22 0.53 -6.74
CA ILE A 20 -16.54 -0.70 -6.31
C ILE A 20 -16.42 -1.68 -7.49
N GLY A 21 -17.47 -1.77 -8.33
CA GLY A 21 -17.50 -2.61 -9.52
C GLY A 21 -16.45 -2.20 -10.54
N ASP A 22 -16.38 -0.92 -10.87
CA ASP A 22 -15.39 -0.36 -11.80
C ASP A 22 -13.97 -0.58 -11.28
N PHE A 23 -13.74 -0.33 -10.00
CA PHE A 23 -12.45 -0.59 -9.35
C PHE A 23 -12.08 -2.09 -9.40
N ALA A 24 -13.03 -2.97 -9.11
CA ALA A 24 -12.79 -4.42 -9.15
C ALA A 24 -12.47 -4.92 -10.57
N VAL A 25 -13.15 -4.40 -11.59
CA VAL A 25 -12.87 -4.73 -12.99
C VAL A 25 -11.49 -4.23 -13.40
N LEU A 26 -11.12 -3.00 -13.04
CA LEU A 26 -9.79 -2.44 -13.30
C LEU A 26 -8.69 -3.25 -12.60
N ALA A 27 -8.88 -3.55 -11.32
CA ALA A 27 -7.94 -4.36 -10.54
C ALA A 27 -7.77 -5.76 -11.16
N GLY A 28 -8.86 -6.40 -11.58
CA GLY A 28 -8.85 -7.69 -12.25
C GLY A 28 -8.10 -7.65 -13.59
N ARG A 29 -8.35 -6.65 -14.42
CA ARG A 29 -7.63 -6.45 -15.70
C ARG A 29 -6.13 -6.24 -15.49
N THR A 30 -5.75 -5.38 -14.55
CA THR A 30 -4.35 -5.12 -14.20
C THR A 30 -3.67 -6.38 -13.66
N PHE A 31 -4.33 -7.13 -12.78
CA PHE A 31 -3.79 -8.38 -12.25
C PHE A 31 -3.55 -9.42 -13.36
N MET A 32 -4.49 -9.57 -14.30
CA MET A 32 -4.30 -10.44 -15.47
C MET A 32 -3.19 -9.95 -16.40
N ALA A 33 -3.01 -8.63 -16.53
CA ALA A 33 -1.97 -8.04 -17.37
C ALA A 33 -0.55 -8.34 -16.85
N VAL A 34 -0.35 -8.45 -15.52
CA VAL A 34 0.93 -8.84 -14.91
C VAL A 34 1.43 -10.20 -15.40
N PHE A 35 0.52 -11.14 -15.70
CA PHE A 35 0.88 -12.48 -16.18
C PHE A 35 0.96 -12.62 -17.70
N ARG A 36 0.59 -11.58 -18.47
CA ARG A 36 0.74 -11.58 -19.93
C ARG A 36 2.19 -11.28 -20.31
N ARG A 37 2.73 -12.00 -21.29
CA ARG A 37 4.05 -11.69 -21.90
C ARG A 37 3.95 -10.39 -22.73
N PRO A 38 5.03 -9.60 -22.86
CA PRO A 38 6.40 -9.81 -22.34
C PRO A 38 6.56 -9.30 -20.89
N PHE A 39 7.17 -10.13 -20.04
CA PHE A 39 7.46 -9.78 -18.64
C PHE A 39 8.82 -9.07 -18.55
N ASP A 40 8.82 -7.79 -18.16
CA ASP A 40 10.06 -7.04 -17.89
C ASP A 40 10.46 -7.11 -16.42
N GLY A 41 11.12 -8.21 -16.06
CA GLY A 41 11.61 -8.43 -14.69
C GLY A 41 12.62 -7.39 -14.21
N LYS A 42 13.32 -6.70 -15.13
CA LYS A 42 14.27 -5.64 -14.74
C LYS A 42 13.52 -4.43 -14.22
N ASN A 43 12.46 -4.03 -14.90
CA ASN A 43 11.65 -2.90 -14.43
C ASN A 43 10.95 -3.22 -13.11
N LEU A 44 10.43 -4.44 -12.96
CA LEU A 44 9.85 -4.90 -11.70
C LEU A 44 10.88 -4.80 -10.55
N LEU A 45 12.12 -5.26 -10.77
CA LEU A 45 13.18 -5.14 -9.76
C LEU A 45 13.52 -3.68 -9.43
N ASN A 46 13.58 -2.80 -10.44
CA ASN A 46 13.80 -1.36 -10.23
C ASN A 46 12.67 -0.74 -9.40
N GLN A 47 11.41 -1.10 -9.67
CA GLN A 47 10.26 -0.65 -8.89
C GLN A 47 10.36 -1.14 -7.44
N PHE A 48 10.70 -2.42 -7.23
CA PHE A 48 10.91 -2.99 -5.89
C PHE A 48 12.04 -2.30 -5.13
N GLN A 49 13.16 -2.01 -5.80
CA GLN A 49 14.29 -1.30 -5.17
C GLN A 49 13.92 0.14 -4.83
N SER A 50 13.35 0.89 -5.76
CA SER A 50 12.95 2.28 -5.52
C SER A 50 11.94 2.36 -4.36
N VAL A 51 10.86 1.59 -4.44
CA VAL A 51 9.76 1.65 -3.46
C VAL A 51 10.19 1.04 -2.12
N GLY A 52 10.90 -0.08 -2.16
CA GLY A 52 11.35 -0.81 -0.97
C GLY A 52 12.40 -0.03 -0.19
N VAL A 53 13.50 0.40 -0.84
CA VAL A 53 14.60 1.11 -0.18
C VAL A 53 14.10 2.44 0.40
N ASN A 54 13.28 3.16 -0.35
CA ASN A 54 12.69 4.40 0.15
C ASN A 54 11.87 4.15 1.42
N SER A 55 11.17 3.01 1.53
CA SER A 55 10.32 2.64 2.66
C SER A 55 11.04 2.30 3.96
N VAL A 56 12.27 1.77 3.87
CA VAL A 56 13.03 1.26 5.03
C VAL A 56 13.20 2.27 6.17
N PRO A 57 13.64 3.52 5.93
CA PRO A 57 13.88 4.48 7.02
C PRO A 57 12.63 4.76 7.86
N VAL A 58 11.47 4.90 7.21
CA VAL A 58 10.21 5.18 7.90
C VAL A 58 9.80 4.00 8.78
N VAL A 59 9.84 2.79 8.23
CA VAL A 59 9.48 1.56 8.96
C VAL A 59 10.40 1.32 10.16
N VAL A 60 11.71 1.53 10.00
CA VAL A 60 12.69 1.35 11.08
C VAL A 60 12.46 2.37 12.19
N LEU A 61 12.29 3.66 11.84
CA LEU A 61 12.06 4.71 12.82
C LEU A 61 10.75 4.48 13.60
N THR A 62 9.68 4.07 12.92
CA THR A 62 8.40 3.80 13.58
C THR A 62 8.48 2.58 14.49
N ASN A 63 9.10 1.48 14.04
CA ASN A 63 9.24 0.29 14.88
C ASN A 63 10.11 0.59 16.10
N MET A 64 11.23 1.31 15.92
CA MET A 64 12.11 1.69 17.03
C MET A 64 11.37 2.54 18.07
N ALA A 65 10.60 3.53 17.63
CA ALA A 65 9.81 4.37 18.54
C ALA A 65 8.76 3.56 19.30
N VAL A 66 8.03 2.66 18.62
CA VAL A 66 7.01 1.81 19.25
C VAL A 66 7.64 0.83 20.23
N SER A 67 8.76 0.19 19.88
CA SER A 67 9.49 -0.71 20.77
C SER A 67 10.00 0.02 22.02
N MET A 68 10.54 1.23 21.89
CA MET A 68 11.01 2.00 23.05
C MET A 68 9.88 2.29 24.04
N VAL A 69 8.69 2.67 23.56
CA VAL A 69 7.52 2.90 24.41
C VAL A 69 7.02 1.60 25.04
N PHE A 70 7.00 0.51 24.28
CA PHE A 70 6.53 -0.79 24.75
C PHE A 70 7.45 -1.40 25.82
N ALA A 71 8.78 -1.25 25.66
CA ALA A 71 9.78 -1.66 26.64
C ALA A 71 9.53 -1.01 28.00
N VAL A 72 9.33 0.31 28.01
CA VAL A 72 9.05 1.07 29.23
C VAL A 72 7.72 0.64 29.86
N GLN A 73 6.68 0.47 29.05
CA GLN A 73 5.36 0.04 29.53
C GLN A 73 5.39 -1.35 30.17
N LEU A 74 6.09 -2.31 29.54
CA LEU A 74 6.24 -3.67 30.07
C LEU A 74 7.12 -3.68 31.32
N ALA A 75 8.20 -2.91 31.36
CA ALA A 75 9.06 -2.81 32.55
C ALA A 75 8.26 -2.32 33.77
N PHE A 76 7.43 -1.29 33.62
CA PHE A 76 6.53 -0.85 34.69
C PHE A 76 5.45 -1.88 35.04
N GLY A 77 4.90 -2.59 34.04
CA GLY A 77 3.91 -3.64 34.26
C GLY A 77 4.43 -4.86 35.03
N PHE A 78 5.69 -5.26 34.81
CA PHE A 78 6.32 -6.40 35.49
C PHE A 78 6.98 -6.05 36.82
N ARG A 79 7.22 -4.76 37.09
CA ARG A 79 7.73 -4.28 38.38
C ARG A 79 6.89 -4.71 39.57
N GLN A 80 5.56 -4.66 39.43
CA GLN A 80 4.64 -5.07 40.49
C GLN A 80 4.68 -6.58 40.81
N PHE A 81 5.20 -7.40 39.88
CA PHE A 81 5.35 -8.85 40.04
C PHE A 81 6.78 -9.25 40.40
N GLN A 82 7.68 -8.29 40.67
CA GLN A 82 9.10 -8.52 40.99
C GLN A 82 9.83 -9.36 39.92
N ALA A 83 9.34 -9.32 38.68
CA ALA A 83 9.79 -10.17 37.56
C ALA A 83 10.29 -9.33 36.37
N GLU A 84 11.12 -8.32 36.64
CA GLU A 84 11.63 -7.38 35.63
C GLU A 84 12.38 -8.08 34.48
N GLY A 85 13.05 -9.21 34.76
CA GLY A 85 13.76 -10.00 33.74
C GLY A 85 12.86 -10.72 32.72
N LEU A 86 11.57 -10.92 33.02
CA LEU A 86 10.62 -11.50 32.08
C LEU A 86 10.05 -10.46 31.10
N ALA A 87 10.09 -9.17 31.46
CA ALA A 87 9.53 -8.09 30.63
C ALA A 87 10.18 -8.04 29.25
N SER A 88 11.52 -8.08 29.19
CA SER A 88 12.28 -8.05 27.93
C SER A 88 12.06 -9.29 27.05
N GLN A 89 11.88 -10.46 27.67
CA GLN A 89 11.61 -11.70 26.94
C GLN A 89 10.23 -11.68 26.29
N VAL A 90 9.22 -11.24 27.05
CA VAL A 90 7.84 -11.09 26.56
C VAL A 90 7.79 -10.01 25.47
N GLU A 91 8.46 -8.89 25.68
CA GLU A 91 8.58 -7.81 24.70
C GLU A 91 9.16 -8.33 23.37
N GLY A 92 10.33 -8.96 23.41
CA GLY A 92 11.01 -9.45 22.21
C GLY A 92 10.18 -10.48 21.45
N LEU A 93 9.51 -11.39 22.16
CA LEU A 93 8.67 -12.41 21.54
C LEU A 93 7.42 -11.80 20.89
N ALA A 94 6.74 -10.87 21.58
CA ALA A 94 5.56 -10.20 21.06
C ALA A 94 5.88 -9.31 19.85
N MET A 95 7.02 -8.59 19.91
CA MET A 95 7.48 -7.74 18.83
C MET A 95 7.86 -8.53 17.58
N MET A 96 8.57 -9.65 17.73
CA MET A 96 8.95 -10.46 16.55
C MET A 96 7.78 -11.20 15.91
N ARG A 97 6.78 -11.64 16.68
CA ARG A 97 5.70 -12.50 16.16
C ARG A 97 4.47 -11.75 15.68
N GLU A 98 4.11 -10.66 16.35
CA GLU A 98 2.82 -10.00 16.14
C GLU A 98 3.02 -8.55 15.71
N LEU A 99 3.57 -7.72 16.60
CA LEU A 99 3.57 -6.27 16.44
C LEU A 99 4.51 -5.81 15.31
N GLY A 100 5.71 -6.40 15.21
CA GLY A 100 6.69 -6.04 14.19
C GLY A 100 6.16 -6.26 12.76
N PRO A 101 5.64 -7.46 12.41
CA PRO A 101 5.01 -7.71 11.12
C PRO A 101 3.80 -6.80 10.86
N VAL A 102 2.93 -6.58 11.86
CA VAL A 102 1.72 -5.75 11.70
C VAL A 102 2.08 -4.28 11.45
N ILE A 103 2.98 -3.70 12.26
CA ILE A 103 3.43 -2.31 12.11
C ILE A 103 4.12 -2.13 10.75
N THR A 104 4.98 -3.08 10.38
CA THR A 104 5.70 -3.05 9.10
C THR A 104 4.74 -3.11 7.92
N GLY A 105 3.78 -4.03 7.95
CA GLY A 105 2.76 -4.16 6.89
C GLY A 105 1.88 -2.92 6.76
N LEU A 106 1.44 -2.36 7.89
CA LEU A 106 0.64 -1.13 7.91
C LEU A 106 1.40 0.07 7.33
N MET A 107 2.66 0.27 7.76
CA MET A 107 3.50 1.36 7.29
C MET A 107 3.87 1.24 5.81
N LEU A 108 4.19 0.02 5.36
CA LEU A 108 4.46 -0.26 3.94
C LEU A 108 3.22 0.00 3.09
N SER A 109 2.05 -0.51 3.48
CA SER A 109 0.80 -0.32 2.75
C SER A 109 0.48 1.17 2.54
N GLY A 110 0.56 1.98 3.60
CA GLY A 110 0.30 3.41 3.51
C GLY A 110 1.30 4.13 2.61
N ARG A 111 2.60 3.93 2.83
CA ARG A 111 3.63 4.67 2.10
C ARG A 111 3.70 4.29 0.62
N ILE A 112 3.63 2.99 0.33
CA ILE A 112 3.66 2.48 -1.04
C ILE A 112 2.38 2.89 -1.78
N GLY A 113 1.21 2.74 -1.14
CA GLY A 113 -0.07 3.14 -1.72
C GLY A 113 -0.12 4.63 -2.07
N SER A 114 0.30 5.50 -1.15
CA SER A 114 0.34 6.94 -1.41
C SER A 114 1.35 7.33 -2.49
N ALA A 115 2.53 6.69 -2.53
CA ALA A 115 3.52 6.96 -3.57
C ALA A 115 3.01 6.57 -4.97
N MET A 116 2.40 5.39 -5.09
CA MET A 116 1.80 4.92 -6.35
C MET A 116 0.63 5.82 -6.79
N ALA A 117 -0.24 6.22 -5.85
CA ALA A 117 -1.34 7.13 -6.15
C ALA A 117 -0.85 8.52 -6.60
N ALA A 118 0.22 9.03 -6.01
CA ALA A 118 0.82 10.31 -6.42
C ALA A 118 1.47 10.23 -7.81
N GLU A 119 2.14 9.12 -8.13
CA GLU A 119 2.75 8.89 -9.44
C GLU A 119 1.67 8.80 -10.54
N LEU A 120 0.63 7.97 -10.33
CA LEU A 120 -0.50 7.86 -11.24
C LEU A 120 -1.29 9.17 -11.36
N GLY A 121 -1.50 9.89 -10.26
CA GLY A 121 -2.18 11.19 -10.26
C GLY A 121 -1.40 12.24 -11.05
N THR A 122 -0.07 12.24 -10.97
CA THR A 122 0.78 13.11 -11.78
C THR A 122 0.69 12.77 -13.27
N MET A 123 0.66 11.48 -13.62
CA MET A 123 0.47 11.02 -15.00
C MET A 123 -0.89 11.44 -15.56
N GLN A 124 -1.95 11.43 -14.75
CA GLN A 124 -3.27 11.91 -15.13
C GLN A 124 -3.28 13.43 -15.36
N VAL A 125 -2.70 14.22 -14.46
CA VAL A 125 -2.66 15.70 -14.59
C VAL A 125 -1.80 16.14 -15.77
N THR A 126 -0.79 15.35 -16.14
CA THR A 126 0.07 15.60 -17.31
C THR A 126 -0.44 14.97 -18.60
N GLU A 127 -1.67 14.42 -18.61
CA GLU A 127 -2.32 13.78 -19.77
C GLU A 127 -1.49 12.64 -20.41
N GLN A 128 -0.55 12.04 -19.68
CA GLN A 128 0.29 10.95 -20.19
C GLN A 128 -0.53 9.69 -20.49
N ILE A 129 -1.59 9.45 -19.71
CA ILE A 129 -2.49 8.30 -19.92
C ILE A 129 -3.29 8.51 -21.21
N ASP A 130 -3.85 9.70 -21.40
CA ASP A 130 -4.64 10.05 -22.58
C ASP A 130 -3.76 10.06 -23.85
N ALA A 131 -2.50 10.50 -23.74
CA ALA A 131 -1.54 10.45 -24.83
C ALA A 131 -1.27 9.01 -25.32
N LEU A 132 -1.19 8.02 -24.42
CA LEU A 132 -1.03 6.61 -24.78
C LEU A 132 -2.26 6.07 -25.52
N GLU A 133 -3.47 6.47 -25.09
CA GLU A 133 -4.72 6.10 -25.76
C GLU A 133 -4.79 6.67 -27.19
N CYS A 134 -4.35 7.92 -27.40
CA CYS A 134 -4.22 8.52 -28.74
C CYS A 134 -3.22 7.78 -29.65
N LEU A 135 -2.20 7.15 -29.08
CA LEU A 135 -1.20 6.34 -29.80
C LEU A 135 -1.65 4.89 -30.00
N ALA A 136 -2.92 4.57 -29.75
CA ALA A 136 -3.49 3.21 -29.84
C ALA A 136 -2.70 2.17 -29.01
N THR A 137 -2.08 2.60 -27.91
CA THR A 137 -1.35 1.74 -26.99
C THR A 137 -2.17 1.56 -25.72
N ASP A 138 -2.38 0.30 -25.29
CA ASP A 138 -3.11 0.01 -24.06
C ASP A 138 -2.32 0.53 -22.84
N PRO A 139 -2.84 1.51 -22.08
CA PRO A 139 -2.14 2.08 -20.93
C PRO A 139 -1.94 1.04 -19.82
N ILE A 140 -2.90 0.13 -19.60
CA ILE A 140 -2.81 -0.91 -18.57
C ILE A 140 -1.67 -1.87 -18.89
N GLN A 141 -1.52 -2.25 -20.17
CA GLN A 141 -0.42 -3.10 -20.61
C GLN A 141 0.93 -2.37 -20.57
N TYR A 142 0.96 -1.09 -20.93
CA TYR A 142 2.18 -0.29 -20.94
C TYR A 142 2.80 -0.17 -19.54
N TYR A 143 2.01 0.25 -18.54
CA TYR A 143 2.51 0.43 -17.17
C TYR A 143 2.80 -0.89 -16.45
N SER A 144 2.08 -1.97 -16.76
CA SER A 144 2.29 -3.28 -16.10
C SER A 144 3.51 -4.04 -16.62
N CYS A 145 3.79 -3.99 -17.92
CA CYS A 145 4.79 -4.86 -18.55
C CYS A 145 6.03 -4.13 -19.10
N ARG A 146 5.93 -2.83 -19.41
CA ARG A 146 6.91 -2.14 -20.24
C ARG A 146 7.37 -0.83 -19.61
N GLY A 147 7.61 -0.85 -18.31
CA GLY A 147 8.23 0.30 -17.67
C GLY A 147 9.67 0.47 -18.14
N SER A 148 9.96 1.67 -18.63
CA SER A 148 11.30 2.17 -18.91
C SER A 148 12.08 1.44 -20.02
N SER A 149 11.61 1.53 -21.27
CA SER A 149 12.56 1.84 -22.36
C SER A 149 12.51 3.35 -22.61
N ARG A 150 13.37 4.11 -21.90
CA ARG A 150 13.60 5.55 -22.13
C ARG A 150 13.93 5.81 -23.62
N PRO A 151 13.54 6.96 -24.17
CA PRO A 151 14.32 8.19 -23.94
C PRO A 151 13.43 9.38 -23.57
N TRP A 152 13.54 9.85 -22.32
CA TRP A 152 13.80 11.24 -21.88
C TRP A 152 14.16 11.19 -20.39
#